data_AF-A0A1C0ZXD6-F1
#
_entry.id   AF-A0A1C0ZXD6-F1
#
_cell.length_a   1.000
_cell.length_b   1.000
_cell.length_c   1.000
_cell.angle_alpha   90.00
_cell.angle_beta   90.00
_cell.angle_gamma   90.00
#
_symmetry.space_group_name_H-M   'P 1'
#
loop_
_entity.id
_entity.type
_entity.pdbx_description
1 polymer ?
#
loop_
_entity_poly.entity_id
_entity_poly.type
_entity_poly.pdbx_seq_one_letter_code
_entity_poly.pdbx_strand_id
1 'polypeptide(L)'
;MSIEWLGNADIETYRITKLSLHELLPTIIEERHASHVRAMIRDCDYILEWMETGRRPGNKRGVERLAAYQREIPTDIMEKYANKPAVVQFHDDREYVHMEYVLSLLTDRERTCYEMNVGGMWTDQEIANTLGLQRRTVREFLDRAQKKVKKYRTKPMPLYLDIAVSL
;
A
#
# COMPACT_ATOMS: atom_id res chain seq x y z
N MET A 1 -29.49 -30.72 -14.68
CA MET A 1 -30.28 -30.60 -13.43
C MET A 1 -29.90 -29.26 -12.84
N SER A 2 -30.61 -28.20 -13.27
CA SER A 2 -30.27 -26.82 -12.94
C SER A 2 -30.56 -26.56 -11.44
N ILE A 3 -29.64 -25.87 -10.78
CA ILE A 3 -29.78 -25.40 -9.39
C ILE A 3 -30.67 -24.15 -9.41
N GLU A 4 -31.86 -24.26 -10.00
CA GLU A 4 -32.87 -23.18 -10.08
C GLU A 4 -33.87 -23.25 -8.92
N TRP A 5 -33.75 -24.26 -8.04
CA TRP A 5 -34.63 -24.47 -6.88
C TRP A 5 -34.18 -23.79 -5.58
N LEU A 6 -33.02 -23.13 -5.57
CA LEU A 6 -32.69 -22.20 -4.49
C LEU A 6 -33.13 -20.83 -4.97
N GLY A 7 -34.41 -20.51 -4.73
CA GLY A 7 -34.95 -19.17 -4.98
C GLY A 7 -33.98 -18.13 -4.46
N ASN A 8 -33.76 -17.07 -5.23
CA ASN A 8 -32.81 -16.02 -4.88
C ASN A 8 -33.05 -15.59 -3.42
N ALA A 9 -31.97 -15.48 -2.66
CA ALA A 9 -31.97 -15.01 -1.27
C ALA A 9 -32.30 -13.51 -1.24
N ASP A 10 -33.55 -13.21 -1.57
CA ASP A 10 -34.12 -11.88 -1.62
C ASP A 10 -34.82 -11.55 -0.30
N ILE A 11 -34.97 -10.26 -0.04
CA ILE A 11 -35.60 -9.74 1.16
C ILE A 11 -37.02 -10.29 1.35
N GLU A 12 -37.78 -10.45 0.26
CA GLU A 12 -39.13 -11.00 0.28
C GLU A 12 -39.14 -12.48 0.67
N THR A 13 -38.15 -13.26 0.21
CA THR A 13 -38.01 -14.68 0.57
C THR A 13 -37.84 -14.85 2.09
N TYR A 14 -37.05 -13.98 2.72
CA TYR A 14 -36.87 -13.97 4.18
C TYR A 14 -38.12 -13.50 4.93
N ARG A 15 -38.89 -12.54 4.38
CA ARG A 15 -40.18 -12.11 4.97
C ARG A 15 -41.21 -13.24 4.98
N ILE A 16 -41.34 -13.94 3.85
CA ILE A 16 -42.25 -15.10 3.70
C ILE A 16 -41.82 -16.22 4.65
N THR A 17 -40.51 -16.50 4.74
CA THR A 17 -39.99 -17.53 5.64
C THR A 17 -40.21 -17.18 7.11
N LYS A 18 -40.04 -15.92 7.50
CA LYS A 18 -40.35 -15.46 8.86
C LYS A 18 -41.84 -15.61 9.18
N LEU A 19 -42.72 -15.25 8.25
CA LEU A 19 -44.17 -15.40 8.40
C LEU A 19 -44.57 -16.87 8.61
N SER A 20 -44.07 -17.78 7.78
CA SER A 20 -44.36 -19.21 7.92
C SER A 20 -43.85 -19.79 9.25
N LEU A 21 -42.67 -19.35 9.72
CA LEU A 21 -42.15 -19.75 11.03
C LEU A 21 -43.02 -19.24 12.20
N HIS A 22 -43.59 -18.03 12.10
CA HIS A 22 -44.51 -17.50 13.09
C HIS A 22 -45.84 -18.27 13.13
N GLU A 23 -46.35 -18.70 11.98
CA GLU A 23 -47.56 -19.53 11.87
C GLU A 23 -47.34 -20.93 12.44
N LEU A 24 -46.14 -21.50 12.26
CA LEU A 24 -45.78 -22.81 12.79
C LEU A 24 -45.57 -22.80 14.31
N LEU A 25 -45.02 -21.72 14.87
CA LEU A 25 -44.67 -21.63 16.29
C LEU A 25 -45.79 -22.06 17.28
N PRO A 26 -47.05 -21.62 17.14
CA PRO A 26 -48.13 -22.04 18.05
C PRO A 26 -48.56 -23.51 17.88
N THR A 27 -48.24 -24.14 16.75
CA THR A 27 -48.59 -25.55 16.49
C THR A 27 -47.64 -26.54 17.16
N ILE A 28 -46.49 -26.06 17.64
CA ILE A 28 -45.43 -26.88 18.21
C ILE A 28 -45.66 -27.05 19.71
N ILE A 29 -45.88 -28.30 20.12
CA ILE A 29 -46.15 -28.67 21.52
C ILE A 29 -44.83 -28.83 22.31
N GLU A 30 -43.76 -29.28 21.65
CA GLU A 30 -42.48 -29.55 22.29
C GLU A 30 -41.62 -28.27 22.43
N GLU A 31 -41.29 -27.90 23.66
CA GLU A 31 -40.57 -26.64 23.94
C GLU A 31 -39.17 -26.61 23.30
N ARG A 32 -38.51 -27.76 23.14
CA ARG A 32 -37.22 -27.84 22.44
C ARG A 32 -37.35 -27.41 20.98
N HIS A 33 -38.38 -27.90 20.29
CA HIS A 33 -38.66 -27.53 18.91
C HIS A 33 -39.12 -26.07 18.81
N ALA A 34 -39.95 -25.61 19.75
CA ALA A 34 -40.35 -24.21 19.82
C ALA A 34 -39.15 -23.28 20.00
N SER A 35 -38.19 -23.66 20.85
CA SER A 35 -36.93 -22.92 21.06
C SER A 35 -36.10 -22.81 19.77
N HIS A 36 -35.97 -23.91 19.02
CA HIS A 36 -35.28 -23.90 17.73
C HIS A 36 -35.96 -23.00 16.70
N VAL A 37 -37.30 -23.02 16.61
CA VAL A 37 -38.04 -22.15 15.70
C VAL A 37 -37.92 -20.68 16.10
N ARG A 38 -37.96 -20.36 17.40
CA ARG A 38 -37.69 -18.99 17.90
C ARG A 38 -36.28 -18.51 17.54
N ALA A 39 -35.29 -19.40 17.54
CA ALA A 39 -33.93 -19.06 17.08
C ALA A 39 -33.91 -18.75 15.58
N MET A 40 -34.58 -19.57 14.76
CA MET A 40 -34.69 -19.34 13.31
C MET A 40 -35.39 -18.00 12.98
N ILE A 41 -36.41 -17.62 13.76
CA ILE A 41 -37.06 -16.31 13.62
C ILE A 41 -36.08 -15.17 13.90
N ARG A 42 -35.27 -15.28 14.97
CA ARG A 42 -34.24 -14.28 15.30
C ARG A 42 -33.17 -14.17 14.21
N ASP A 43 -32.79 -15.30 13.60
CA ASP A 43 -31.84 -15.30 12.48
C ASP A 43 -32.44 -14.58 11.26
N CYS A 44 -33.72 -14.80 10.97
CA CYS A 44 -34.43 -14.06 9.91
C CYS A 44 -34.50 -12.55 10.21
N ASP A 45 -34.79 -12.16 11.45
CA ASP A 45 -34.81 -10.76 11.87
C ASP A 45 -33.45 -10.09 11.69
N TYR A 46 -32.38 -10.78 12.06
CA TYR A 46 -31.01 -10.31 11.90
C TYR A 46 -30.67 -10.12 10.41
N ILE A 47 -31.01 -11.07 9.56
CA ILE A 47 -30.74 -10.97 8.11
C ILE A 47 -31.56 -9.83 7.50
N LEU A 48 -32.84 -9.69 7.84
CA LEU A 48 -33.71 -8.63 7.33
C LEU A 48 -33.19 -7.24 7.73
N GLU A 49 -32.84 -7.02 9.00
CA GLU A 49 -32.27 -5.75 9.45
C GLU A 49 -30.97 -5.42 8.70
N TRP A 50 -30.14 -6.43 8.45
CA TRP A 50 -28.90 -6.23 7.69
C TRP A 50 -29.17 -5.87 6.22
N MET A 51 -30.09 -6.58 5.56
CA MET A 51 -30.44 -6.32 4.15
C MET A 51 -31.13 -4.97 3.96
N GLU A 52 -32.00 -4.55 4.90
CA GLU A 52 -32.72 -3.27 4.83
C GLU A 52 -31.81 -2.07 5.11
N THR A 53 -30.93 -2.18 6.10
CA THR A 53 -30.08 -1.05 6.52
C THR A 53 -28.72 -1.02 5.82
N GLY A 54 -28.31 -2.14 5.21
CA GLY A 54 -26.95 -2.36 4.70
C GLY A 54 -25.88 -2.36 5.80
N ARG A 55 -26.28 -2.35 7.08
CA ARG A 55 -25.39 -2.27 8.24
C ARG A 55 -25.59 -3.49 9.12
N ARG A 56 -24.51 -3.99 9.72
CA ARG A 56 -24.60 -5.12 10.63
C ARG A 56 -25.49 -4.76 11.84
N PRO A 57 -26.56 -5.52 12.10
CA PRO A 57 -27.43 -5.33 13.26
C PRO A 57 -26.67 -5.32 14.58
N GLY A 58 -27.12 -4.49 15.52
CA GLY A 58 -26.51 -4.34 16.84
C GLY A 58 -25.23 -3.49 16.88
N ASN A 59 -24.71 -3.03 15.74
CA ASN A 59 -23.52 -2.18 15.72
C ASN A 59 -23.89 -0.68 15.71
N LYS A 60 -23.79 0.00 16.87
CA LYS A 60 -24.16 1.43 17.00
C LYS A 60 -23.23 2.41 16.25
N ARG A 61 -22.02 1.99 15.87
CA ARG A 61 -20.99 2.83 15.23
C ARG A 61 -20.39 2.06 14.07
N GLY A 62 -20.35 2.65 12.87
CA GLY A 62 -19.83 1.97 11.69
C GLY A 62 -18.30 1.88 11.66
N VAL A 63 -17.78 1.04 10.76
CA VAL A 63 -16.34 0.75 10.63
C VAL A 63 -15.54 1.95 10.10
N GLU A 64 -16.20 2.86 9.39
CA GLU A 64 -15.65 4.13 8.92
C GLU A 64 -15.04 4.95 10.06
N ARG A 65 -15.67 4.88 11.24
CA ARG A 65 -15.19 5.57 12.42
C ARG A 65 -13.91 4.95 12.98
N LEU A 66 -13.71 3.64 12.82
CA LEU A 66 -12.45 2.98 13.20
C LEU A 66 -11.34 3.25 12.19
N ALA A 67 -11.67 3.33 10.89
CA ALA A 67 -10.69 3.61 9.84
C ALA A 67 -9.98 4.97 10.06
N ALA A 68 -10.76 6.01 10.40
CA ALA A 68 -10.23 7.35 10.68
C ALA A 68 -9.24 7.42 11.85
N TYR A 69 -9.36 6.53 12.86
CA TYR A 69 -8.44 6.54 14.01
C TYR A 69 -7.36 5.46 13.97
N GLN A 70 -7.59 4.35 13.25
CA GLN A 70 -6.68 3.19 13.26
C GLN A 70 -5.82 3.08 11.99
N ARG A 71 -6.28 3.61 10.84
CA ARG A 71 -5.54 3.54 9.58
C ARG A 71 -4.91 4.86 9.16
N GLU A 72 -5.43 5.97 9.68
CA GLU A 72 -4.82 7.27 9.49
C GLU A 72 -3.76 7.46 10.57
N ILE A 73 -2.50 7.31 10.20
CA ILE A 73 -1.40 7.88 10.98
C ILE A 73 -1.50 9.39 10.77
N PRO A 74 -1.72 10.23 11.80
CA PRO A 74 -1.66 11.68 11.67
C PRO A 74 -0.22 12.01 11.26
N THR A 75 -0.03 12.09 9.96
CA THR A 75 1.25 12.38 9.36
C THR A 75 1.09 13.79 8.86
N ASP A 76 1.85 14.70 9.45
CA ASP A 76 1.99 16.04 8.93
C ASP A 76 2.88 16.00 7.69
N ILE A 77 2.34 15.41 6.63
CA ILE A 77 2.97 15.29 5.32
C ILE A 77 2.98 16.69 4.69
N MET A 78 1.90 17.45 4.85
CA MET A 78 1.80 18.76 4.24
C MET A 78 2.81 19.76 4.80
N GLU A 79 3.11 19.86 6.11
CA GLU A 79 4.18 20.77 6.56
C GLU A 79 5.58 20.25 6.17
N LYS A 80 5.79 18.93 6.15
CA LYS A 80 7.07 18.32 5.72
C LYS A 80 7.40 18.55 4.25
N TYR A 81 6.40 18.71 3.39
CA TYR A 81 6.56 18.95 1.96
C TYR A 81 6.24 20.40 1.53
N ALA A 82 5.43 21.16 2.26
CA ALA A 82 5.10 22.56 1.95
C ALA A 82 6.25 23.53 2.23
N ASN A 83 7.14 23.20 3.17
CA ASN A 83 8.35 24.00 3.45
C ASN A 83 9.60 23.57 2.66
N LYS A 84 9.46 22.67 1.68
CA LYS A 84 10.56 22.36 0.76
C LYS A 84 10.31 23.06 -0.57
N PRO A 85 10.93 24.21 -0.85
CA PRO A 85 11.00 24.67 -2.23
C PRO A 85 11.60 23.54 -3.07
N ALA A 86 11.07 23.32 -4.27
CA ALA A 86 11.61 22.41 -5.29
C ALA A 86 12.95 22.92 -5.86
N VAL A 87 13.81 23.45 -5.00
CA VAL A 87 15.17 23.85 -5.27
C VAL A 87 16.01 22.85 -4.50
N VAL A 88 16.83 22.10 -5.22
CA VAL A 88 17.93 21.34 -4.65
C VAL A 88 18.79 22.35 -3.89
N GLN A 89 18.52 22.55 -2.60
CA GLN A 89 19.47 23.21 -1.72
C GLN A 89 20.64 22.24 -1.66
N PHE A 90 21.72 22.57 -2.35
CA PHE A 90 23.00 21.96 -2.08
C PHE A 90 23.26 22.20 -0.59
N HIS A 91 23.04 21.15 0.20
CA HIS A 91 23.62 21.06 1.52
C HIS A 91 25.12 21.23 1.30
N ASP A 92 25.72 22.31 1.81
CA ASP A 92 27.18 22.55 1.88
C ASP A 92 27.99 22.32 0.57
N ASP A 93 28.69 23.35 0.05
CA ASP A 93 29.57 23.22 -1.14
C ASP A 93 30.54 22.03 -1.01
N ARG A 94 30.93 21.70 0.22
CA ARG A 94 31.74 20.51 0.57
C ARG A 94 31.06 19.19 0.23
N GLU A 95 29.77 19.02 0.50
CA GLU A 95 29.05 17.78 0.17
C GLU A 95 28.86 17.64 -1.34
N TYR A 96 28.62 18.74 -2.06
CA TYR A 96 28.52 18.73 -3.52
C TYR A 96 29.83 18.28 -4.17
N VAL A 97 30.96 18.90 -3.78
CA VAL A 97 32.27 18.54 -4.33
C VAL A 97 32.66 17.10 -3.94
N HIS A 98 32.28 16.65 -2.73
CA HIS A 98 32.45 15.25 -2.33
C HIS A 98 31.66 14.28 -3.19
N MET A 99 30.42 14.62 -3.49
CA MET A 99 29.59 13.80 -4.37
C MET A 99 30.19 13.70 -5.77
N GLU A 100 30.63 14.83 -6.34
CA GLU A 100 31.23 14.86 -7.69
C GLU A 100 32.54 14.07 -7.73
N TYR A 101 33.37 14.18 -6.68
CA TYR A 101 34.57 13.34 -6.54
C TYR A 101 34.20 11.85 -6.52
N VAL A 102 33.21 11.44 -5.73
CA VAL A 102 32.78 10.03 -5.68
C VAL A 102 32.28 9.57 -7.05
N LEU A 103 31.54 10.40 -7.78
CA LEU A 103 31.06 10.10 -9.13
C LEU A 103 32.19 9.98 -10.15
N SER A 104 33.28 10.75 -10.01
CA SER A 104 34.46 10.64 -10.86
C SER A 104 35.23 9.32 -10.74
N LEU A 105 35.00 8.54 -9.67
CA LEU A 105 35.62 7.21 -9.48
C LEU A 105 34.89 6.09 -10.25
N LEU A 106 33.70 6.37 -10.79
CA LEU A 106 32.95 5.44 -11.62
C LEU A 106 33.54 5.46 -13.04
N THR A 107 33.46 4.33 -13.73
CA THR A 107 33.76 4.32 -15.18
C THR A 107 32.63 5.02 -15.94
N ASP A 108 32.89 5.52 -17.15
CA ASP A 108 31.88 6.24 -17.95
C ASP A 108 30.57 5.44 -18.10
N ARG A 109 30.68 4.12 -18.31
CA ARG A 109 29.52 3.22 -18.42
C ARG A 109 28.79 3.02 -17.09
N GLU A 110 29.53 2.89 -15.99
CA GLU A 110 28.95 2.79 -14.64
C GLU A 110 28.24 4.09 -14.27
N ARG A 111 28.86 5.25 -14.54
CA ARG A 111 28.31 6.58 -14.28
C ARG A 111 27.03 6.82 -15.08
N THR A 112 27.07 6.57 -16.39
CA THR A 112 25.90 6.71 -17.27
C THR A 112 24.72 5.86 -16.79
N CYS A 113 24.94 4.58 -16.48
CA CYS A 113 23.87 3.71 -15.98
C CYS A 113 23.35 4.18 -14.61
N TYR A 114 24.25 4.61 -13.72
CA TYR A 114 23.91 5.07 -12.38
C TYR A 114 23.08 6.37 -12.41
N GLU A 115 23.44 7.33 -13.26
CA GLU A 115 22.70 8.59 -13.44
C GLU A 115 21.30 8.34 -14.02
N MET A 116 21.16 7.47 -15.01
CA MET A 116 19.84 7.11 -15.57
C MET A 116 18.95 6.42 -14.53
N ASN A 117 19.50 5.53 -13.70
CA ASN A 117 18.74 4.80 -12.70
C ASN A 117 18.39 5.67 -11.48
N VAL A 118 19.38 6.35 -10.90
CA VAL A 118 19.21 7.10 -9.64
C VAL A 118 18.70 8.51 -9.88
N GLY A 119 19.22 9.21 -10.89
CA GLY A 119 18.78 10.56 -11.25
C GLY A 119 17.50 10.55 -12.10
N GLY A 120 17.40 9.61 -13.04
CA GLY A 120 16.26 9.50 -13.95
C GLY A 120 15.13 8.57 -13.49
N MET A 121 15.35 7.73 -12.47
CA MET A 121 14.41 6.69 -12.03
C MET A 121 14.10 5.62 -13.08
N TRP A 122 15.01 5.37 -14.03
CA TRP A 122 14.80 4.38 -15.09
C TRP A 122 15.06 2.96 -14.60
N THR A 123 14.27 2.02 -15.11
CA THR A 123 14.44 0.59 -14.85
C THR A 123 15.66 0.02 -15.58
N ASP A 124 16.24 -1.07 -15.06
CA ASP A 124 17.35 -1.78 -15.72
C ASP A 124 17.05 -2.13 -17.18
N GLN A 125 15.78 -2.42 -17.50
CA GLN A 125 15.35 -2.82 -18.84
C GLN A 125 15.27 -1.61 -19.78
N GLU A 126 14.76 -0.46 -19.32
CA GLU A 126 14.74 0.77 -20.10
C GLU A 126 16.15 1.22 -20.43
N ILE A 127 17.05 1.23 -19.44
CA ILE A 127 18.46 1.57 -19.64
C ILE A 127 19.12 0.62 -20.64
N ALA A 128 18.85 -0.68 -20.52
CA ALA A 128 19.37 -1.70 -21.43
C ALA A 128 18.90 -1.46 -22.88
N ASN A 129 17.61 -1.16 -23.07
CA ASN A 129 17.04 -0.86 -24.38
C ASN A 129 17.65 0.42 -24.97
N THR A 130 17.81 1.48 -24.18
CA THR A 130 18.38 2.76 -24.62
C THR A 130 19.86 2.66 -24.96
N LEU A 131 20.64 1.90 -24.19
CA LEU A 131 22.08 1.74 -24.41
C LEU A 131 22.43 0.59 -25.37
N GLY A 132 21.44 -0.19 -25.83
CA GLY A 132 21.66 -1.38 -26.67
C GLY A 132 22.44 -2.49 -25.95
N LEU A 133 22.27 -2.60 -24.63
CA LEU A 133 22.98 -3.56 -23.78
C LEU A 133 22.03 -4.67 -23.32
N GLN A 134 22.59 -5.77 -22.83
CA GLN A 134 21.79 -6.76 -22.11
C GLN A 134 21.46 -6.25 -20.71
N ARG A 135 20.23 -6.54 -20.22
CA ARG A 135 19.79 -6.19 -18.87
C ARG A 135 20.77 -6.64 -17.78
N ARG A 136 21.37 -7.82 -17.94
CA ARG A 136 22.37 -8.35 -17.02
C ARG A 136 23.62 -7.46 -16.95
N THR A 137 24.11 -6.99 -18.09
CA THR A 137 25.27 -6.10 -18.16
C THR A 137 25.00 -4.76 -17.48
N VAL A 138 23.81 -4.18 -17.68
CA VAL A 138 23.39 -2.95 -16.98
C VAL A 138 23.35 -3.16 -15.47
N ARG A 139 22.79 -4.28 -15.02
CA ARG A 139 22.77 -4.64 -13.59
C ARG A 139 24.17 -4.76 -13.00
N GLU A 140 25.10 -5.40 -13.72
CA GLU A 140 26.50 -5.53 -13.30
C GLU A 140 27.21 -4.16 -13.22
N PHE A 141 26.89 -3.21 -14.12
CA PHE A 141 27.39 -1.83 -14.01
C PHE A 141 26.80 -1.09 -12.81
N LEU A 142 25.49 -1.20 -12.58
CA LEU A 142 24.82 -0.60 -11.43
C LEU A 142 25.34 -1.13 -10.10
N ASP A 143 25.50 -2.45 -9.97
CA ASP A 143 26.02 -3.09 -8.76
C ASP A 143 27.44 -2.61 -8.44
N ARG A 144 28.29 -2.45 -9.46
CA ARG A 144 29.66 -1.93 -9.29
C ARG A 144 29.65 -0.46 -8.90
N ALA A 145 28.84 0.36 -9.57
CA ALA A 145 28.66 1.77 -9.25
C ALA A 145 28.21 1.94 -7.79
N GLN A 146 27.15 1.24 -7.38
CA GLN A 146 26.63 1.28 -6.02
C GLN A 146 27.66 0.84 -4.97
N LYS A 147 28.43 -0.22 -5.25
CA LYS A 147 29.53 -0.66 -4.36
C LYS A 147 30.60 0.42 -4.21
N LYS A 148 31.00 1.09 -5.28
CA LYS A 148 31.96 2.21 -5.24
C LYS A 148 31.39 3.38 -4.45
N VAL A 149 30.20 3.87 -4.79
CA VAL A 149 29.55 4.99 -4.10
C VAL A 149 29.43 4.70 -2.60
N LYS A 150 28.94 3.52 -2.21
CA LYS A 150 28.83 3.11 -0.80
C LYS A 150 30.19 3.10 -0.09
N LYS A 151 31.25 2.69 -0.77
CA LYS A 151 32.61 2.62 -0.21
C LYS A 151 33.26 3.99 -0.03
N TYR A 152 33.00 4.94 -0.92
CA TYR A 152 33.68 6.25 -0.94
C TYR A 152 32.84 7.39 -0.36
N ARG A 153 31.52 7.22 -0.24
CA ARG A 153 30.63 8.22 0.38
C ARG A 153 31.03 8.57 1.82
N THR A 154 31.48 7.60 2.61
CA THR A 154 31.87 7.81 4.02
C THR A 154 33.34 8.17 4.19
N LYS A 155 34.13 8.14 3.11
CA LYS A 155 35.55 8.46 3.18
C LYS A 155 35.76 9.95 2.98
N PRO A 156 36.76 10.57 3.62
CA PRO A 156 37.09 11.96 3.34
C PRO A 156 37.58 12.10 1.89
N MET A 157 37.32 13.26 1.30
CA MET A 157 37.93 13.64 0.04
C MET A 157 39.46 13.76 0.18
N PRO A 158 40.20 13.64 -0.94
CA PRO A 158 41.62 13.96 -0.93
C PRO A 158 41.88 15.39 -0.44
N LEU A 159 42.98 15.58 0.30
CA LEU A 159 43.37 16.87 0.89
C LEU A 159 43.33 18.04 -0.09
N TYR A 160 43.70 17.82 -1.36
CA TYR A 160 43.71 18.89 -2.36
C TYR A 160 42.31 19.41 -2.71
N LEU A 161 41.28 18.55 -2.70
CA LEU A 161 39.88 18.96 -2.90
C LEU A 161 39.30 19.57 -1.62
N ASP A 162 39.66 19.06 -0.44
CA ASP A 162 39.18 19.57 0.85
C ASP A 162 39.69 20.99 1.15
N ILE A 163 40.97 21.26 0.83
CA ILE A 163 41.56 22.60 0.95
C ILE A 163 40.89 23.56 -0.04
N ALA A 164 40.63 23.13 -1.28
CA ALA A 164 40.04 23.98 -2.32
C ALA A 164 38.61 24.46 -1.99
N VAL A 165 37.86 23.69 -1.20
CA VAL A 165 36.50 24.07 -0.75
C VAL A 165 36.53 24.87 0.55
N SER A 166 37.66 24.90 1.25
CA SER A 166 37.83 25.61 2.53
C SER A 166 38.47 27.00 2.39
N LEU A 167 38.86 27.39 1.17
CA LEU A 167 39.45 28.69 0.81
C LEU A 167 38.39 29.60 0.18
#